data_AF-A0A3D4D174-F1
#
_entry.id   AF-A0A3D4D174-F1
#
_cell.length_a   1.000
_cell.length_b   1.000
_cell.length_c   1.000
_cell.angle_alpha   90.00
_cell.angle_beta   90.00
_cell.angle_gamma   90.00
#
_symmetry.space_group_name_H-M   'P 1'
#
loop_
_entity.id
_entity.type
_entity.pdbx_description
1 polymer ?
#
loop_
_entity_poly.entity_id
_entity_poly.type
_entity_poly.pdbx_seq_one_letter_code
_entity_poly.pdbx_strand_id
1 'polypeptide(L)'
;MKMVLSHSRPENRHGFTLMETVIAIGVVAVLLTTFLAVFGPASAGIRKALSAQEAGRLTTSLERELSTLREGPDGAYENAFHKAFEWIRDSGKEETAVFLYNYRGDPQQIREDASLEPFALATGQSGKDFILQPAVRRRGDADADFQEDLERVEGRVYLVKMTQMIYDDAQDPVLVPGTHGQVKNMHSHDAIDNVVSYPGAVIAYTANFYALKSNKFDYIESLDLIDDNGDGDPDLLGKPLFSRNLGVRR
;
A
#
# COMPACT_ATOMS: atom_id res chain seq x y z
N MET A 1 -65.77 -56.17 -4.96
CA MET A 1 -64.56 -55.37 -5.23
C MET A 1 -64.84 -53.94 -4.77
N LYS A 2 -64.41 -53.54 -3.56
CA LYS A 2 -64.64 -52.20 -3.00
C LYS A 2 -63.33 -51.42 -3.09
N MET A 3 -63.31 -50.40 -3.93
CA MET A 3 -62.16 -49.49 -4.09
C MET A 3 -62.23 -48.46 -2.96
N VAL A 4 -61.24 -48.50 -2.04
CA VAL A 4 -61.07 -47.50 -0.99
C VAL A 4 -60.25 -46.36 -1.57
N LEU A 5 -60.91 -45.24 -1.86
CA LEU A 5 -60.25 -43.98 -2.23
C LEU A 5 -59.67 -43.35 -0.96
N SER A 6 -58.35 -43.40 -0.83
CA SER A 6 -57.59 -42.61 0.13
C SER A 6 -57.80 -41.12 -0.17
N HIS A 7 -58.57 -40.43 0.66
CA HIS A 7 -58.65 -38.97 0.65
C HIS A 7 -57.49 -38.42 1.47
N SER A 8 -56.44 -37.94 0.79
CA SER A 8 -55.45 -37.05 1.37
C SER A 8 -56.16 -35.76 1.81
N ARG A 9 -56.24 -35.50 3.12
CA ARG A 9 -56.74 -34.23 3.64
C ARG A 9 -55.81 -33.09 3.18
N PRO A 10 -56.33 -31.92 2.78
CA PRO A 10 -55.50 -30.75 2.57
C PRO A 10 -54.88 -30.34 3.90
N GLU A 11 -53.55 -30.17 3.94
CA GLU A 11 -52.86 -29.58 5.09
C GLU A 11 -53.43 -28.17 5.32
N ASN A 12 -54.10 -27.99 6.45
CA ASN A 12 -54.52 -26.67 6.92
C ASN A 12 -53.25 -25.84 7.17
N ARG A 13 -52.99 -24.85 6.31
CA ARG A 13 -52.01 -23.81 6.58
C ARG A 13 -52.51 -22.96 7.74
N HIS A 14 -52.06 -23.27 8.96
CA HIS A 14 -52.29 -22.43 10.13
C HIS A 14 -51.58 -21.08 9.94
N GLY A 15 -52.33 -19.99 10.03
CA GLY A 15 -51.74 -18.64 10.11
C GLY A 15 -51.06 -18.43 11.46
N PHE A 16 -50.03 -17.58 11.49
CA PHE A 16 -49.32 -17.22 12.72
C PHE A 16 -50.24 -16.48 13.70
N THR A 17 -50.15 -16.81 14.98
CA THR A 17 -50.88 -16.07 16.03
C THR A 17 -50.19 -14.74 16.33
N LEU A 18 -50.96 -13.74 16.76
CA LEU A 18 -50.43 -12.41 17.10
C LEU A 18 -49.34 -12.51 18.20
N MET A 19 -49.52 -13.41 19.17
CA MET A 19 -48.57 -13.60 20.26
C MET A 19 -47.25 -14.23 19.80
N GLU A 20 -47.32 -15.21 18.90
CA GLU A 20 -46.15 -15.86 18.30
C GLU A 20 -45.34 -14.88 17.43
N THR A 21 -46.03 -13.99 16.71
CA THR A 21 -45.37 -12.95 15.91
C THR A 21 -44.65 -11.93 16.79
N VAL A 22 -45.25 -11.52 17.91
CA VAL A 22 -44.63 -10.60 18.88
C VAL A 22 -43.40 -11.23 19.53
N ILE A 23 -43.48 -12.50 19.95
CA ILE A 23 -42.33 -13.21 20.52
C ILE A 23 -41.22 -13.36 19.47
N ALA A 24 -41.56 -13.73 18.24
CA ALA A 24 -40.59 -13.88 17.15
C ALA A 24 -39.87 -12.56 16.85
N ILE A 25 -40.60 -11.45 16.74
CA ILE A 25 -39.99 -10.12 16.54
C ILE A 25 -39.11 -9.74 17.74
N GLY A 26 -39.54 -10.00 18.96
CA GLY A 26 -38.77 -9.74 20.17
C GLY A 26 -37.43 -10.51 20.19
N VAL A 27 -37.47 -11.80 19.88
CA VAL A 27 -36.27 -12.64 19.79
C VAL A 27 -35.35 -12.16 18.67
N VAL A 28 -35.88 -11.86 17.48
CA VAL A 28 -35.09 -11.34 16.35
C VAL A 28 -34.42 -10.01 16.70
N ALA A 29 -35.13 -9.09 17.36
CA ALA A 29 -34.58 -7.80 17.77
C ALA A 29 -33.41 -7.97 18.77
N VAL A 30 -33.54 -8.85 19.76
CA VAL A 30 -32.46 -9.16 20.71
C VAL A 30 -31.27 -9.80 20.01
N LEU A 31 -31.50 -10.73 19.08
CA LEU A 31 -30.42 -11.36 18.31
C LEU A 31 -29.68 -10.37 17.40
N LEU A 32 -30.39 -9.49 16.71
CA LEU A 32 -29.78 -8.50 15.82
C LEU A 32 -28.97 -7.46 16.61
N THR A 33 -29.49 -6.99 17.74
CA THR A 33 -28.80 -6.02 18.59
C THR A 33 -27.54 -6.60 19.22
N THR A 34 -27.61 -7.82 19.76
CA THR A 34 -26.43 -8.52 20.29
C THR A 34 -25.39 -8.82 19.20
N PHE A 35 -25.84 -9.23 18.00
CA PHE A 35 -24.96 -9.42 16.85
C PHE A 35 -24.23 -8.13 16.48
N LEU A 36 -24.95 -7.03 16.26
CA LEU A 36 -24.35 -5.75 15.85
C LEU A 36 -23.40 -5.19 16.93
N ALA A 37 -23.73 -5.36 18.21
CA ALA A 37 -22.89 -4.94 19.33
C ALA A 37 -21.51 -5.64 19.35
N VAL A 38 -21.43 -6.87 18.84
CA VAL A 38 -20.17 -7.63 18.78
C VAL A 38 -19.47 -7.48 17.42
N PHE A 39 -20.23 -7.55 16.31
CA PHE A 39 -19.66 -7.55 14.96
C PHE A 39 -19.12 -6.19 14.52
N GLY A 40 -19.70 -5.08 14.98
CA GLY A 40 -19.19 -3.74 14.68
C GLY A 40 -17.75 -3.54 15.18
N PRO A 41 -17.50 -3.67 16.50
CA PRO A 41 -16.16 -3.59 17.07
C PRO A 41 -15.19 -4.62 16.49
N ALA A 42 -15.64 -5.87 16.29
CA ALA A 42 -14.79 -6.92 15.71
C ALA A 42 -14.34 -6.59 14.28
N SER A 43 -15.26 -6.10 13.44
CA SER A 43 -14.95 -5.68 12.06
C SER A 43 -13.99 -4.50 12.04
N ALA A 44 -14.16 -3.53 12.93
CA ALA A 44 -13.24 -2.40 13.08
C ALA A 44 -11.85 -2.86 13.53
N GLY A 45 -11.78 -3.80 14.49
CA GLY A 45 -10.53 -4.40 14.95
C GLY A 45 -9.78 -5.12 13.83
N ILE A 46 -10.48 -5.95 13.03
CA ILE A 46 -9.91 -6.63 11.87
C ILE A 46 -9.38 -5.63 10.85
N ARG A 47 -10.17 -4.61 10.48
CA ARG A 47 -9.73 -3.57 9.53
C ARG A 47 -8.48 -2.83 10.02
N LYS A 48 -8.42 -2.48 11.30
CA LYS A 48 -7.26 -1.82 11.90
C LYS A 48 -6.03 -2.72 11.87
N ALA A 49 -6.17 -4.00 12.22
CA ALA A 49 -5.07 -4.95 12.20
C ALA A 49 -4.53 -5.18 10.77
N LEU A 50 -5.43 -5.37 9.79
CA LEU A 50 -5.06 -5.51 8.39
C LEU A 50 -4.35 -4.27 7.85
N SER A 51 -4.85 -3.07 8.18
CA SER A 51 -4.21 -1.81 7.78
C SER A 51 -2.82 -1.65 8.40
N ALA A 52 -2.64 -2.03 9.68
CA ALA A 52 -1.33 -1.99 10.33
C ALA A 52 -0.35 -3.01 9.71
N GLN A 53 -0.82 -4.21 9.39
CA GLN A 53 -0.02 -5.24 8.73
C GLN A 53 0.38 -4.81 7.31
N GLU A 54 -0.55 -4.23 6.56
CA GLU A 54 -0.28 -3.70 5.23
C GLU A 54 0.74 -2.56 5.27
N ALA A 55 0.58 -1.62 6.20
CA ALA A 55 1.55 -0.55 6.40
C ALA A 55 2.95 -1.08 6.75
N GLY A 56 3.03 -2.11 7.61
CA GLY A 56 4.29 -2.78 7.94
C GLY A 56 4.95 -3.42 6.72
N ARG A 57 4.17 -4.17 5.92
CA ARG A 57 4.68 -4.79 4.68
C ARG A 57 5.20 -3.75 3.70
N LEU A 58 4.44 -2.69 3.44
CA LEU A 58 4.83 -1.61 2.52
C LEU A 58 6.12 -0.93 3.00
N THR A 59 6.24 -0.68 4.31
CA THR A 59 7.44 -0.10 4.91
C THR A 59 8.66 -0.99 4.69
N THR A 60 8.57 -2.27 5.04
CA THR A 60 9.69 -3.22 4.89
C THR A 60 10.08 -3.43 3.43
N SER A 61 9.11 -3.40 2.50
CA SER A 61 9.38 -3.48 1.07
C SER A 61 10.15 -2.27 0.56
N LEU A 62 9.77 -1.06 0.99
CA LEU A 62 10.51 0.17 0.68
C LEU A 62 11.93 0.14 1.28
N GLU A 63 12.07 -0.23 2.55
CA GLU A 63 13.39 -0.32 3.20
C GLU A 63 14.30 -1.33 2.50
N ARG A 64 13.76 -2.49 2.14
CA ARG A 64 14.49 -3.51 1.39
C ARG A 64 14.97 -2.92 0.06
N GLU A 65 14.09 -2.27 -0.69
CA GLU A 65 14.41 -1.67 -1.98
C GLU A 65 15.55 -0.65 -1.88
N LEU A 66 15.48 0.27 -0.91
CA LEU A 66 16.48 1.31 -0.71
C LEU A 66 17.80 0.76 -0.16
N SER A 67 17.78 -0.43 0.45
CA SER A 67 18.97 -1.10 1.00
C SER A 67 19.67 -2.03 0.00
N THR A 68 19.11 -2.23 -1.20
CA THR A 68 19.65 -3.15 -2.21
C THR A 68 19.79 -2.45 -3.56
N LEU A 69 20.85 -2.81 -4.29
CA LEU A 69 20.98 -2.48 -5.70
C LEU A 69 20.51 -3.66 -6.53
N ARG A 70 19.63 -3.41 -7.50
CA ARG A 70 19.22 -4.39 -8.50
C ARG A 70 20.20 -4.41 -9.66
N GLU A 71 20.43 -5.59 -10.21
CA GLU A 71 21.19 -5.71 -11.43
C GLU A 71 20.36 -5.18 -12.62
N GLY A 72 20.92 -4.28 -13.43
CA GLY A 72 20.20 -3.61 -14.51
C GLY A 72 19.81 -2.17 -14.14
N PRO A 73 18.59 -1.91 -13.62
CA PRO A 73 18.03 -0.56 -13.49
C PRO A 73 18.82 0.33 -12.53
N ASP A 74 19.51 -0.25 -11.55
CA ASP A 74 20.30 0.50 -10.56
C ASP A 74 21.79 0.64 -10.95
N GLY A 75 22.19 0.30 -12.18
CA GLY A 75 23.58 0.34 -12.62
C GLY A 75 24.24 1.74 -12.57
N ALA A 76 23.44 2.80 -12.46
CA ALA A 76 23.92 4.17 -12.27
C ALA A 76 24.36 4.49 -10.83
N TYR A 77 23.99 3.65 -9.85
CA TYR A 77 24.30 3.88 -8.44
C TYR A 77 25.55 3.14 -8.00
N GLU A 78 26.45 3.84 -7.34
CA GLU A 78 27.68 3.26 -6.79
C GLU A 78 27.42 2.27 -5.63
N ASN A 79 26.37 2.52 -4.83
CA ASN A 79 25.98 1.70 -3.69
C ASN A 79 24.51 1.99 -3.31
N ALA A 80 23.92 1.15 -2.46
CA ALA A 80 22.52 1.30 -2.03
C ALA A 80 22.24 2.64 -1.33
N PHE A 81 23.23 3.20 -0.63
CA PHE A 81 23.08 4.51 0.01
C PHE A 81 22.98 5.65 -1.02
N HIS A 82 23.75 5.59 -2.11
CA HIS A 82 23.62 6.50 -3.26
C HIS A 82 22.22 6.41 -3.87
N LYS A 83 21.73 5.20 -4.14
CA LYS A 83 20.35 4.99 -4.58
C LYS A 83 19.35 5.64 -3.63
N ALA A 84 19.43 5.34 -2.34
CA ALA A 84 18.51 5.89 -1.36
C ALA A 84 18.54 7.42 -1.27
N PHE A 85 19.73 8.03 -1.33
CA PHE A 85 19.89 9.48 -1.35
C PHE A 85 19.13 10.10 -2.53
N GLU A 86 19.34 9.57 -3.73
CA GLU A 86 18.71 10.07 -4.96
C GLU A 86 17.20 9.84 -4.94
N TRP A 87 16.74 8.67 -4.48
CA TRP A 87 15.32 8.35 -4.37
C TRP A 87 14.62 9.26 -3.36
N ILE A 88 15.20 9.50 -2.18
CA ILE A 88 14.63 10.41 -1.18
C ILE A 88 14.53 11.83 -1.74
N ARG A 89 15.60 12.31 -2.40
CA ARG A 89 15.63 13.63 -3.03
C ARG A 89 14.58 13.77 -4.13
N ASP A 90 14.41 12.76 -4.97
CA ASP A 90 13.62 12.89 -6.20
C ASP A 90 12.20 12.32 -6.09
N SER A 91 11.82 11.71 -4.97
CA SER A 91 10.55 10.96 -4.81
C SER A 91 9.24 11.72 -5.04
N GLY A 92 9.24 13.04 -5.07
CA GLY A 92 8.06 13.79 -5.52
C GLY A 92 8.33 14.80 -6.62
N LYS A 93 9.34 14.51 -7.45
CA LYS A 93 9.28 14.91 -8.85
C LYS A 93 8.40 13.91 -9.59
N GLU A 94 7.61 14.40 -10.52
CA GLU A 94 6.65 13.60 -11.29
C GLU A 94 7.32 12.44 -12.05
N GLU A 95 8.45 12.73 -12.70
CA GLU A 95 9.20 11.77 -13.53
C GLU A 95 9.85 10.64 -12.74
N THR A 96 10.00 10.79 -11.42
CA THR A 96 10.71 9.83 -10.55
C THR A 96 9.85 9.39 -9.38
N ALA A 97 8.53 9.51 -9.53
CA ALA A 97 7.55 9.07 -8.54
C ALA A 97 7.76 7.60 -8.17
N VAL A 98 7.76 7.30 -6.87
CA VAL A 98 7.99 5.93 -6.36
C VAL A 98 6.65 5.25 -6.09
N PHE A 99 6.45 4.08 -6.69
CA PHE A 99 5.24 3.28 -6.53
C PHE A 99 5.54 1.98 -5.79
N LEU A 100 4.65 1.63 -4.86
CA LEU A 100 4.62 0.35 -4.17
C LEU A 100 3.35 -0.42 -4.53
N TYR A 101 3.50 -1.68 -4.85
CA TYR A 101 2.37 -2.55 -5.16
C TYR A 101 2.72 -4.01 -4.86
N ASN A 102 1.70 -4.87 -4.88
CA ASN A 102 1.90 -6.30 -4.86
C ASN A 102 1.33 -6.87 -6.14
N TYR A 103 2.04 -7.78 -6.77
CA TYR A 103 1.59 -8.48 -7.97
C TYR A 103 1.81 -9.97 -7.80
N ARG A 104 1.15 -10.75 -8.64
CA ARG A 104 1.35 -12.20 -8.71
C ARG A 104 2.63 -12.47 -9.48
N GLY A 105 3.71 -12.82 -8.79
CA GLY A 105 4.98 -13.22 -9.39
C GLY A 105 5.02 -14.72 -9.67
N ASP A 106 5.53 -15.11 -10.83
CA ASP A 106 5.81 -16.49 -11.19
C ASP A 106 7.17 -16.92 -10.61
N PRO A 107 7.23 -17.83 -9.62
CA PRO A 107 8.49 -18.26 -9.02
C PRO A 107 9.41 -19.03 -9.98
N GLN A 108 8.95 -19.40 -11.17
CA GLN A 108 9.74 -20.10 -12.19
C GLN A 108 10.44 -19.15 -13.16
N GLN A 109 10.03 -17.87 -13.20
CA GLN A 109 10.53 -16.88 -14.15
C GLN A 109 11.07 -15.67 -13.39
N ILE A 110 12.40 -15.59 -13.32
CA ILE A 110 13.12 -14.53 -12.62
C ILE A 110 13.69 -13.59 -13.67
N ARG A 111 13.37 -12.30 -13.57
CA ARG A 111 13.92 -11.22 -14.39
C ARG A 111 15.38 -10.94 -14.03
N GLU A 112 16.07 -10.18 -14.88
CA GLU A 112 17.47 -9.76 -14.64
C GLU A 112 17.62 -8.95 -13.34
N ASP A 113 16.62 -8.13 -12.99
CA ASP A 113 16.60 -7.31 -11.77
C ASP A 113 16.29 -8.11 -10.48
N ALA A 114 16.29 -9.45 -10.59
CA ALA A 114 15.91 -10.41 -9.56
C ALA A 114 14.46 -10.31 -9.06
N SER A 115 13.59 -9.54 -9.75
CA SER A 115 12.14 -9.63 -9.58
C SER A 115 11.57 -10.82 -10.34
N LEU A 116 10.33 -11.22 -10.05
CA LEU A 116 9.66 -12.29 -10.80
C LEU A 116 8.84 -11.71 -11.94
N GLU A 117 8.71 -12.43 -13.04
CA GLU A 117 7.75 -12.08 -14.08
C GLU A 117 6.30 -12.28 -13.57
N PRO A 118 5.30 -11.56 -14.11
CA PRO A 118 3.93 -11.66 -13.64
C PRO A 118 3.32 -12.99 -14.07
N PHE A 119 2.64 -13.65 -13.14
CA PHE A 119 2.01 -14.94 -13.38
C PHE A 119 0.92 -14.82 -14.46
N ALA A 120 1.12 -15.52 -15.58
CA ALA A 120 0.36 -15.34 -16.81
C ALA A 120 -1.09 -15.85 -16.75
N LEU A 121 -1.44 -16.78 -15.86
CA LEU A 121 -2.80 -17.31 -15.78
C LEU A 121 -3.70 -16.44 -14.88
N ALA A 122 -4.95 -16.23 -15.31
CA ALA A 122 -5.92 -15.45 -14.54
C ALA A 122 -6.30 -16.12 -13.20
N THR A 123 -6.21 -17.45 -13.16
CA THR A 123 -6.49 -18.28 -11.99
C THR A 123 -5.24 -19.03 -11.57
N GLY A 124 -4.97 -19.05 -10.27
CA GLY A 124 -3.89 -19.82 -9.66
C GLY A 124 -4.03 -19.76 -8.14
N GLN A 125 -3.28 -20.59 -7.44
CA GLN A 125 -3.23 -20.60 -5.99
C GLN A 125 -1.91 -20.00 -5.50
N SER A 126 -1.99 -18.97 -4.64
CA SER A 126 -0.82 -18.39 -3.98
C SER A 126 -0.08 -19.45 -3.17
N GLY A 127 1.25 -19.48 -3.30
CA GLY A 127 2.15 -20.45 -2.65
C GLY A 127 2.27 -21.80 -3.37
N LYS A 128 1.53 -21.99 -4.47
CA LYS A 128 1.64 -23.18 -5.33
C LYS A 128 1.97 -22.79 -6.77
N ASP A 129 1.13 -21.94 -7.35
CA ASP A 129 1.23 -21.54 -8.77
C ASP A 129 1.90 -20.17 -8.93
N PHE A 130 1.67 -19.25 -7.98
CA PHE A 130 2.31 -17.94 -7.93
C PHE A 130 2.65 -17.54 -6.50
N ILE A 131 3.48 -16.51 -6.31
CA ILE A 131 3.67 -15.87 -5.02
C ILE A 131 3.26 -14.39 -5.09
N LEU A 132 2.74 -13.84 -4.00
CA LEU A 132 2.51 -12.40 -3.91
C LEU A 132 3.84 -11.71 -3.66
N GLN A 133 4.31 -11.02 -4.68
CA GLN A 133 5.56 -10.28 -4.63
C GLN A 133 5.28 -8.79 -4.40
N PRO A 134 5.81 -8.19 -3.31
CA PRO A 134 5.87 -6.75 -3.22
C PRO A 134 6.94 -6.22 -4.18
N ALA A 135 6.60 -5.18 -4.92
CA ALA A 135 7.52 -4.44 -5.76
C ALA A 135 7.50 -2.95 -5.41
N VAL A 136 8.64 -2.33 -5.65
CA VAL A 136 8.83 -0.89 -5.54
C VAL A 136 9.45 -0.42 -6.86
N ARG A 137 8.76 0.39 -7.65
CA ARG A 137 9.34 0.88 -8.93
C ARG A 137 9.23 2.39 -8.98
N ARG A 138 10.17 3.03 -9.68
CA ARG A 138 10.04 4.45 -10.02
C ARG A 138 9.38 4.59 -11.37
N ARG A 139 8.68 5.70 -11.58
CA ARG A 139 8.26 6.11 -12.92
C ARG A 139 9.50 6.24 -13.82
N GLY A 140 9.38 5.81 -15.08
CA GLY A 140 10.48 5.84 -16.05
C GLY A 140 11.53 4.74 -15.84
N ASP A 141 11.38 3.91 -14.80
CA ASP A 141 12.26 2.77 -14.52
C ASP A 141 11.60 1.47 -14.97
N ALA A 142 12.16 0.85 -16.01
CA ALA A 142 11.67 -0.39 -16.61
C ALA A 142 10.15 -0.37 -16.84
N ASP A 143 9.63 0.66 -17.53
CA ASP A 143 8.19 0.89 -17.71
C ASP A 143 7.44 -0.32 -18.30
N ALA A 144 8.10 -1.11 -19.16
CA ALA A 144 7.54 -2.35 -19.69
C ALA A 144 7.26 -3.36 -18.56
N ASP A 145 8.25 -3.64 -17.70
CA ASP A 145 8.10 -4.53 -16.54
C ASP A 145 7.04 -3.99 -15.59
N PHE A 146 7.04 -2.67 -15.35
CA PHE A 146 6.06 -2.03 -14.49
C PHE A 146 4.64 -2.18 -15.03
N GLN A 147 4.43 -1.97 -16.33
CA GLN A 147 3.14 -2.14 -16.99
C GLN A 147 2.64 -3.59 -16.88
N GLU A 148 3.49 -4.58 -17.16
CA GLU A 148 3.16 -6.00 -17.04
C GLU A 148 2.78 -6.37 -15.59
N ASP A 149 3.54 -5.86 -14.61
CA ASP A 149 3.25 -6.09 -13.20
C ASP A 149 1.86 -5.55 -12.82
N LEU A 150 1.50 -4.36 -13.29
CA LEU A 150 0.24 -3.68 -12.99
C LEU A 150 -0.99 -4.46 -13.48
N GLU A 151 -0.87 -5.21 -14.57
CA GLU A 151 -1.95 -6.07 -15.06
C GLU A 151 -2.30 -7.20 -14.08
N ARG A 152 -1.33 -7.61 -13.24
CA ARG A 152 -1.43 -8.71 -12.28
C ARG A 152 -1.34 -8.25 -10.83
N VAL A 153 -1.62 -6.98 -10.56
CA VAL A 153 -1.65 -6.43 -9.21
C VAL A 153 -2.76 -7.06 -8.37
N GLU A 154 -2.40 -7.40 -7.13
CA GLU A 154 -3.32 -7.84 -6.11
C GLU A 154 -3.37 -6.81 -4.97
N GLY A 155 -4.46 -6.04 -4.92
CA GLY A 155 -4.65 -4.96 -3.97
C GLY A 155 -4.52 -3.58 -4.61
N ARG A 156 -4.05 -2.60 -3.82
CA ARG A 156 -3.89 -1.21 -4.26
C ARG A 156 -2.44 -0.94 -4.65
N VAL A 157 -2.27 0.02 -5.54
CA VAL A 157 -0.98 0.68 -5.80
C VAL A 157 -0.87 1.90 -4.90
N TYR A 158 0.31 2.12 -4.35
CA TYR A 158 0.62 3.21 -3.45
C TYR A 158 1.68 4.11 -4.08
N LEU A 159 1.47 5.41 -4.08
CA LEU A 159 2.55 6.38 -4.27
C LEU A 159 3.26 6.57 -2.92
N VAL A 160 4.58 6.68 -2.96
CA VAL A 160 5.39 7.00 -1.79
C VAL A 160 6.16 8.29 -2.01
N LYS A 161 5.85 9.32 -1.22
CA LYS A 161 6.69 10.53 -1.12
C LYS A 161 7.60 10.40 0.09
N MET A 162 8.90 10.58 -0.13
CA MET A 162 9.91 10.58 0.91
C MET A 162 10.38 12.02 1.14
N THR A 163 10.48 12.41 2.40
CA THR A 163 10.98 13.73 2.80
C THR A 163 11.98 13.56 3.91
N GLN A 164 13.20 14.10 3.74
CA GLN A 164 14.24 14.01 4.76
C GLN A 164 13.76 14.66 6.07
N MET A 165 14.15 14.07 7.20
CA MET A 165 14.01 14.66 8.53
C MET A 165 15.31 15.38 8.91
N ILE A 166 15.21 16.64 9.33
CA ILE A 166 16.31 17.50 9.77
C ILE A 166 16.06 18.00 11.19
N TYR A 167 17.09 18.48 11.89
CA TYR A 167 16.89 19.01 13.24
C TYR A 167 16.10 20.31 13.22
N ASP A 168 15.25 20.52 14.21
CA ASP A 168 14.60 21.81 14.41
C ASP A 168 15.56 22.74 15.17
N ASP A 169 16.00 23.82 14.53
CA ASP A 169 16.84 24.86 15.15
C ASP A 169 16.18 25.47 16.39
N ALA A 170 14.85 25.46 16.46
CA ALA A 170 14.09 26.00 17.59
C ALA A 170 13.90 25.00 18.73
N GLN A 171 14.01 23.70 18.47
CA GLN A 171 13.72 22.63 19.42
C GLN A 171 14.73 21.48 19.27
N ASP A 172 15.99 21.71 19.63
CA ASP A 172 17.01 20.64 19.65
C ASP A 172 16.78 19.69 20.85
N PRO A 173 16.76 18.34 20.73
CA PRO A 173 16.96 17.51 19.53
C PRO A 173 15.66 16.90 18.97
N VAL A 174 14.80 17.72 18.38
CA VAL A 174 13.60 17.29 17.65
C VAL A 174 13.90 17.24 16.16
N LEU A 175 13.50 16.15 15.51
CA LEU A 175 13.54 16.03 14.06
C LEU A 175 12.20 16.44 13.45
N VAL A 176 12.25 17.30 12.44
CA VAL A 176 11.08 17.75 11.66
C VAL A 176 11.27 17.43 10.18
N PRO A 177 10.19 17.20 9.41
CA PRO A 177 10.30 17.09 7.96
C PRO A 177 10.93 18.35 7.36
N GLY A 178 11.94 18.16 6.53
CA GLY A 178 12.57 19.21 5.75
C GLY A 178 11.75 19.58 4.52
N THR A 179 12.43 20.17 3.55
CA THR A 179 11.79 20.57 2.29
C THR A 179 11.68 19.37 1.36
N HIS A 180 10.50 19.20 0.76
CA HIS A 180 10.29 18.14 -0.21
C HIS A 180 11.16 18.35 -1.46
N GLY A 181 11.60 17.26 -2.08
CA GLY A 181 12.45 17.33 -3.27
C GLY A 181 13.94 17.66 -2.98
N GLN A 182 14.33 17.75 -1.71
CA GLN A 182 15.65 18.20 -1.29
C GLN A 182 16.22 17.28 -0.21
N VAL A 183 17.55 17.09 -0.28
CA VAL A 183 18.34 16.58 0.84
C VAL A 183 19.23 17.71 1.31
N LYS A 184 19.34 17.88 2.61
CA LYS A 184 20.05 18.94 3.31
C LYS A 184 20.98 18.36 4.36
N ASN A 185 21.95 19.15 4.78
CA ASN A 185 22.68 18.88 6.01
C ASN A 185 21.71 18.87 7.19
N MET A 186 21.77 17.85 8.04
CA MET A 186 20.85 17.69 9.17
C MET A 186 20.92 18.82 10.20
N HIS A 187 22.06 19.52 10.29
CA HIS A 187 22.30 20.59 11.26
C HIS A 187 22.42 21.97 10.63
N SER A 188 23.14 22.10 9.51
CA SER A 188 23.31 23.42 8.86
C SER A 188 22.17 23.78 7.92
N HIS A 189 21.31 22.81 7.58
CA HIS A 189 20.19 22.97 6.65
C HIS A 189 20.57 23.40 5.22
N ASP A 190 21.86 23.41 4.90
CA ASP A 190 22.38 23.64 3.55
C ASP A 190 21.96 22.51 2.62
N ALA A 191 21.55 22.83 1.39
CA ALA A 191 21.21 21.84 0.38
C ALA A 191 22.43 21.00 -0.01
N ILE A 192 22.20 19.70 -0.21
CA ILE A 192 23.18 18.72 -0.61
C ILE A 192 22.67 18.05 -1.87
N ASP A 193 23.36 18.30 -2.98
CA ASP A 193 22.96 17.79 -4.29
C ASP A 193 23.64 16.47 -4.66
N ASN A 194 24.64 16.02 -3.89
CA ASN A 194 25.42 14.82 -4.17
C ASN A 194 25.63 13.98 -2.91
N VAL A 195 25.47 12.65 -3.03
CA VAL A 195 25.67 11.71 -1.92
C VAL A 195 27.08 11.78 -1.30
N VAL A 196 28.11 12.10 -2.08
CA VAL A 196 29.51 12.14 -1.62
C VAL A 196 29.72 13.27 -0.62
N SER A 197 29.03 14.41 -0.79
CA SER A 197 29.09 15.54 0.13
C SER A 197 28.14 15.42 1.31
N TYR A 198 27.31 14.36 1.37
CA TYR A 198 26.44 14.12 2.52
C TYR A 198 27.27 13.70 3.75
N PRO A 199 27.28 14.50 4.84
CA PRO A 199 28.17 14.28 5.97
C PRO A 199 27.67 13.20 6.93
N GLY A 200 26.37 12.85 6.88
CA GLY A 200 25.76 11.89 7.79
C GLY A 200 25.98 10.44 7.38
N ALA A 201 26.09 9.54 8.37
CA ALA A 201 26.07 8.10 8.12
C ALA A 201 24.64 7.55 7.90
N VAL A 202 23.62 8.34 8.26
CA VAL A 202 22.21 7.99 8.15
C VAL A 202 21.45 9.16 7.54
N ILE A 203 20.49 8.87 6.68
CA ILE A 203 19.46 9.80 6.24
C ILE A 203 18.16 9.36 6.92
N ALA A 204 17.70 10.13 7.90
CA ALA A 204 16.37 9.96 8.46
C ALA A 204 15.35 10.61 7.51
N TYR A 205 14.23 9.96 7.24
CA TYR A 205 13.20 10.46 6.34
C TYR A 205 11.81 10.01 6.78
N THR A 206 10.79 10.78 6.45
CA THR A 206 9.38 10.38 6.54
C THR A 206 8.95 9.87 5.17
N ALA A 207 8.38 8.67 5.14
CA ALA A 207 7.69 8.11 3.98
C ALA A 207 6.18 8.26 4.15
N ASN A 208 5.55 9.01 3.25
CA ASN A 208 4.11 9.23 3.16
C ASN A 208 3.54 8.33 2.07
N PHE A 209 2.55 7.49 2.41
CA PHE A 209 1.97 6.51 1.50
C PHE A 209 0.57 6.94 1.07
N TYR A 210 0.35 7.15 -0.23
CA TYR A 210 -0.93 7.57 -0.80
C TYR A 210 -1.52 6.43 -1.61
N ALA A 211 -2.74 6.01 -1.27
CA ALA A 211 -3.42 4.96 -2.02
C ALA A 211 -3.98 5.54 -3.33
N LEU A 212 -3.59 4.94 -4.46
CA LEU A 212 -4.10 5.36 -5.76
C LEU A 212 -5.53 4.86 -5.98
N LYS A 213 -6.30 5.63 -6.77
CA LYS A 213 -7.70 5.30 -7.12
C LYS A 213 -7.79 4.20 -8.18
N SER A 214 -6.74 4.04 -8.99
CA SER A 214 -6.66 3.08 -10.07
C SER A 214 -5.26 2.47 -10.12
N ASN A 215 -5.18 1.23 -10.59
CA ASN A 215 -3.94 0.50 -10.86
C ASN A 215 -3.61 0.46 -12.37
N LYS A 216 -4.37 1.16 -13.21
CA LYS A 216 -4.11 1.24 -14.65
C LYS A 216 -2.84 2.05 -14.90
N PHE A 217 -1.99 1.55 -15.78
CA PHE A 217 -0.75 2.23 -16.17
C PHE A 217 -1.03 3.66 -16.67
N ASP A 218 -1.98 3.85 -17.60
CA ASP A 218 -2.35 5.18 -18.12
C ASP A 218 -2.76 6.18 -17.02
N TYR A 219 -3.43 5.72 -15.97
CA TYR A 219 -3.79 6.56 -14.82
C TYR A 219 -2.55 6.95 -14.01
N ILE A 220 -1.61 6.03 -13.86
CA ILE A 220 -0.38 6.26 -13.10
C ILE A 220 0.58 7.15 -13.87
N GLU A 221 0.67 6.99 -15.19
CA GLU A 221 1.50 7.83 -16.07
C GLU A 221 1.00 9.26 -16.11
N SER A 222 -0.32 9.45 -16.23
CA SER A 222 -0.97 10.78 -16.21
C SER A 222 -1.21 11.36 -14.80
N LEU A 223 -0.63 10.72 -13.77
CA LEU A 223 -0.85 11.14 -12.39
C LEU A 223 -0.08 12.43 -12.11
N ASP A 224 -0.85 13.50 -11.97
CA ASP A 224 -0.41 14.81 -11.53
C ASP A 224 -0.06 14.80 -10.03
N LEU A 225 1.18 15.17 -9.73
CA LEU A 225 1.77 15.23 -8.38
C LEU A 225 2.01 16.67 -7.89
N ILE A 226 1.40 17.66 -8.56
CA ILE A 226 1.49 19.06 -8.18
C ILE A 226 0.95 19.28 -6.75
N ASP A 227 1.65 20.17 -6.05
CA ASP A 227 1.32 20.71 -4.74
C ASP A 227 1.29 22.24 -4.89
N ASP A 228 0.16 22.77 -5.35
CA ASP A 228 -0.03 24.21 -5.57
C ASP A 228 -0.19 24.96 -4.23
N ASN A 229 -0.61 24.24 -3.19
CA ASN A 229 -0.93 24.82 -1.89
C ASN A 229 0.29 24.91 -0.95
N GLY A 230 1.38 24.19 -1.26
CA GLY A 230 2.65 24.19 -0.57
C GLY A 230 2.66 23.42 0.76
N ASP A 231 1.70 22.53 1.01
CA ASP A 231 1.58 21.74 2.24
C ASP A 231 2.45 20.48 2.24
N GLY A 232 3.12 20.19 1.11
CA GLY A 232 3.98 19.04 0.95
C GLY A 232 3.23 17.76 0.54
N ASP A 233 1.93 17.81 0.25
CA ASP A 233 1.10 16.71 -0.24
C ASP A 233 0.58 16.99 -1.66
N PRO A 234 0.42 15.98 -2.54
CA PRO A 234 -0.20 16.20 -3.85
C PRO A 234 -1.70 16.53 -3.73
N ASP A 235 -2.14 17.64 -4.34
CA ASP A 235 -3.50 18.18 -4.18
C ASP A 235 -4.60 17.17 -4.57
N LEU A 236 -4.38 16.42 -5.65
CA LEU A 236 -5.36 15.45 -6.16
C LEU A 236 -5.44 14.14 -5.36
N LEU A 237 -4.39 13.82 -4.62
CA LEU A 237 -4.33 12.63 -3.76
C LEU A 237 -4.80 12.94 -2.34
N GLY A 238 -4.69 14.20 -1.92
CA GLY A 238 -5.01 14.63 -0.57
C GLY A 238 -4.04 14.05 0.44
N LYS A 239 -4.55 13.73 1.65
CA LYS A 239 -3.70 13.27 2.76
C LYS A 239 -3.19 11.85 2.57
N PRO A 240 -1.97 11.54 3.05
CA PRO A 240 -1.46 10.17 3.04
C PRO A 240 -2.34 9.23 3.86
N LEU A 241 -2.45 7.98 3.41
CA LEU A 241 -3.13 6.91 4.14
C LEU A 241 -2.45 6.63 5.48
N PHE A 242 -1.12 6.65 5.48
CA PHE A 242 -0.29 6.61 6.67
C PHE A 242 1.12 7.15 6.37
N SER A 243 1.84 7.49 7.43
CA SER A 243 3.23 7.95 7.36
C SER A 243 4.10 7.16 8.34
N ARG A 244 5.37 6.97 7.98
CA ARG A 244 6.39 6.30 8.80
C ARG A 244 7.72 7.03 8.73
N ASN A 245 8.36 7.19 9.88
CA ASN A 245 9.72 7.69 9.97
C ASN A 245 10.67 6.50 9.86
N LEU A 246 11.60 6.59 8.92
CA LEU A 246 12.54 5.54 8.53
C LEU A 246 13.94 6.12 8.44
N GLY A 247 14.94 5.25 8.28
CA GLY A 247 16.31 5.68 8.10
C GLY A 247 17.06 4.73 7.16
N VAL A 248 17.83 5.30 6.23
CA VAL A 248 18.81 4.54 5.45
C VAL A 248 20.20 4.83 5.96
N ARG A 249 21.00 3.78 6.14
CA ARG A 249 22.39 3.83 6.59
C ARG A 249 23.35 3.59 5.42
N ARG A 250 24.54 4.17 5.52
CA ARG A 250 25.66 3.93 4.61
C ARG A 250 26.24 2.53 4.76
#